data_AF-A0AAD6CUL6-F1
#
_entry.id   AF-A0AAD6CUL6-F1
#
_cell.length_a   1.000
_cell.length_b   1.000
_cell.length_c   1.000
_cell.angle_alpha   90.00
_cell.angle_beta   90.00
_cell.angle_gamma   90.00
#
_symmetry.space_group_name_H-M   'P 1'
#
loop_
_entity.id
_entity.type
_entity.pdbx_description
1 polymer ?
#
loop_
_entity_poly.entity_id
_entity_poly.type
_entity_poly.pdbx_seq_one_letter_code
_entity_poly.pdbx_strand_id
1 'polypeptide(L)'
;MFPTDIKLSQIKSRAYESLHSMAAFRKPNMELLMDIQDLDNSLETWRLAIPKNYRPSLSFSYGMEVDSGNTDIRTLILRLDYLYCVTAIHRAGNRCLGTSMSSDGIESAIATSIALAVEASRSTLRYLQAAYHITNEGSFWLIIFYLLTASVTISCNIIDNPALPSAVHDYELLKDVPGLMYHMSTHDTEPEERLHKDHLRSFIKDLIDAAEYAISSIREKTPSLQNDDHINMDIHDGLSF
;
A
#
# COMPACT_ATOMS: atom_id res chain seq x y z
N MET A 1 -22.58 19.25 -6.03
CA MET A 1 -22.65 17.88 -6.59
C MET A 1 -21.32 17.67 -7.29
N PHE A 2 -20.38 16.90 -6.74
CA PHE A 2 -19.22 16.44 -7.52
C PHE A 2 -19.69 15.13 -8.15
N PRO A 3 -20.08 15.13 -9.43
CA PRO A 3 -20.24 13.87 -10.14
C PRO A 3 -18.88 13.17 -10.03
N THR A 4 -18.89 11.86 -9.84
CA THR A 4 -17.75 10.99 -10.18
C THR A 4 -16.91 11.65 -11.26
N ASP A 5 -15.69 12.09 -10.91
CA ASP A 5 -14.91 12.97 -11.78
C ASP A 5 -14.66 12.20 -13.09
N ILE A 6 -15.37 12.60 -14.15
CA ILE A 6 -15.36 11.88 -15.43
C ILE A 6 -13.92 11.74 -15.93
N LYS A 7 -13.06 12.73 -15.65
CA LYS A 7 -11.63 12.66 -16.01
C LYS A 7 -10.92 11.56 -15.23
N LEU A 8 -11.18 11.46 -13.93
CA LEU A 8 -10.62 10.37 -13.13
C LEU A 8 -11.15 9.00 -13.58
N SER A 9 -12.44 8.88 -13.88
CA SER A 9 -13.00 7.65 -14.45
C SER A 9 -12.35 7.28 -15.79
N GLN A 10 -12.07 8.26 -16.65
CA GLN A 10 -11.32 8.05 -17.89
C GLN A 10 -9.87 7.61 -17.62
N ILE A 11 -9.21 8.18 -16.62
CA ILE A 11 -7.86 7.76 -16.20
C ILE A 11 -7.89 6.30 -15.73
N LYS A 12 -8.87 5.92 -14.89
CA LYS A 12 -9.04 4.53 -14.43
C LYS A 12 -9.29 3.55 -15.58
N SER A 13 -10.15 3.91 -16.54
CA SER A 13 -10.41 3.08 -17.74
C SER A 13 -9.13 2.88 -18.54
N ARG A 14 -8.39 3.96 -18.83
CA ARG A 14 -7.13 3.89 -19.57
C ARG A 14 -6.07 3.10 -18.81
N ALA A 15 -5.97 3.26 -17.49
CA ALA A 15 -5.05 2.48 -16.67
C ALA A 15 -5.38 0.99 -16.74
N TYR A 16 -6.66 0.63 -16.68
CA TYR A 16 -7.09 -0.76 -16.87
C TYR A 16 -6.71 -1.27 -18.27
N GLU A 17 -7.09 -0.56 -19.33
CA GLU A 17 -6.84 -0.97 -20.71
C GLU A 17 -5.35 -1.12 -21.04
N SER A 18 -4.52 -0.16 -20.60
CA SER A 18 -3.09 -0.09 -20.96
C SER A 18 -2.17 -0.89 -20.05
N LEU A 19 -2.55 -1.13 -18.77
CA LEU A 19 -1.69 -1.78 -17.78
C LEU A 19 -2.20 -3.13 -17.27
N HIS A 20 -3.53 -3.31 -17.18
CA HIS A 20 -4.15 -4.47 -16.49
C HIS A 20 -5.03 -5.37 -17.38
N SER A 21 -5.25 -4.99 -18.64
CA SER A 21 -5.99 -5.81 -19.60
C SER A 21 -5.16 -7.01 -20.07
N MET A 22 -5.81 -8.06 -20.56
CA MET A 22 -5.11 -9.21 -21.16
C MET A 22 -4.15 -8.81 -22.29
N ALA A 23 -4.50 -7.76 -23.05
CA ALA A 23 -3.64 -7.22 -24.10
C ALA A 23 -2.41 -6.51 -23.50
N ALA A 24 -2.61 -5.73 -22.43
CA ALA A 24 -1.53 -5.06 -21.72
C ALA A 24 -0.47 -6.03 -21.18
N PHE A 25 -0.85 -7.26 -20.80
CA PHE A 25 0.08 -8.29 -20.35
C PHE A 25 1.11 -8.72 -21.42
N ARG A 26 0.85 -8.44 -22.70
CA ARG A 26 1.73 -8.80 -23.82
C ARG A 26 2.67 -7.67 -24.26
N LYS A 27 2.56 -6.48 -23.65
CA LYS A 27 3.37 -5.32 -23.99
C LYS A 27 4.83 -5.50 -23.56
N PRO A 28 5.80 -5.00 -24.34
CA PRO A 28 7.19 -4.91 -23.90
C PRO A 28 7.34 -3.90 -22.75
N ASN A 29 8.34 -4.10 -21.89
CA ASN A 29 8.55 -3.26 -20.70
C ASN A 29 8.68 -1.77 -21.00
N MET A 30 9.34 -1.40 -22.09
CA MET A 30 9.52 0.01 -22.46
C MET A 30 8.17 0.68 -22.74
N GLU A 31 7.28 0.00 -23.47
CA GLU A 31 5.93 0.50 -23.75
C GLU A 31 5.12 0.60 -22.44
N LEU A 32 5.25 -0.38 -21.54
CA LEU A 32 4.60 -0.33 -20.23
C LEU A 32 5.07 0.88 -19.39
N LEU A 33 6.37 1.18 -19.40
CA LEU A 33 6.92 2.33 -18.67
C LEU A 33 6.47 3.67 -19.27
N MET A 34 6.32 3.74 -20.60
CA MET A 34 5.73 4.90 -21.27
C MET A 34 4.26 5.08 -20.88
N ASP A 35 3.47 4.00 -20.88
CA ASP A 35 2.07 4.06 -20.43
C ASP A 35 1.97 4.53 -18.96
N ILE A 36 2.84 4.05 -18.07
CA ILE A 36 2.91 4.49 -16.68
C ILE A 36 3.18 6.01 -16.61
N GLN A 37 4.16 6.50 -17.37
CA GLN A 37 4.49 7.93 -17.38
C GLN A 37 3.33 8.79 -17.92
N ASP A 38 2.67 8.36 -18.99
CA ASP A 38 1.54 9.09 -19.58
C ASP A 38 0.32 9.13 -18.65
N LEU A 39 0.07 8.04 -17.92
CA LEU A 39 -0.98 7.97 -16.92
C LEU A 39 -0.66 8.82 -15.69
N ASP A 40 0.60 8.82 -15.23
CA ASP A 40 1.05 9.65 -14.11
C ASP A 40 0.90 11.15 -14.44
N ASN A 41 1.32 11.57 -15.64
CA ASN A 41 1.10 12.94 -16.12
C ASN A 41 -0.38 13.32 -16.18
N SER A 42 -1.23 12.39 -16.64
CA SER A 42 -2.68 12.60 -16.68
C SER A 42 -3.27 12.74 -15.28
N LEU A 43 -2.83 11.91 -14.33
CA LEU A 43 -3.27 11.94 -12.94
C LEU A 43 -2.80 13.22 -12.24
N GLU A 44 -1.57 13.66 -12.48
CA GLU A 44 -1.05 14.91 -11.93
C GLU A 44 -1.81 16.12 -12.48
N THR A 45 -2.10 16.13 -13.78
CA THR A 45 -2.93 17.19 -14.40
C THR A 45 -4.31 17.25 -13.76
N TRP A 46 -4.94 16.10 -13.52
CA TRP A 46 -6.20 16.01 -12.81
C TRP A 46 -6.08 16.53 -11.37
N ARG A 47 -5.05 16.10 -10.63
CA ARG A 47 -4.79 16.50 -9.24
C ARG A 47 -4.60 18.02 -9.11
N LEU A 48 -3.87 18.64 -10.03
CA LEU A 48 -3.63 20.09 -10.03
C LEU A 48 -4.89 20.90 -10.35
N ALA A 49 -5.85 20.34 -11.09
CA ALA A 49 -7.13 20.99 -11.35
C ALA A 49 -8.03 21.07 -10.10
N ILE A 50 -7.79 20.24 -9.08
CA ILE A 50 -8.53 20.28 -7.82
C ILE A 50 -8.09 21.50 -7.00
N PRO A 51 -9.03 22.26 -6.39
CA PRO A 51 -8.72 23.35 -5.49
C PRO A 51 -7.75 22.94 -4.38
N LYS A 52 -6.80 23.82 -4.04
CA LYS A 52 -5.67 23.52 -3.14
C LYS A 52 -6.09 22.91 -1.81
N ASN A 53 -7.25 23.32 -1.27
CA ASN A 53 -7.78 22.83 0.01
C ASN A 53 -8.36 21.42 -0.04
N TYR A 54 -8.73 20.91 -1.22
CA TYR A 54 -9.23 19.53 -1.42
C TYR A 54 -8.24 18.65 -2.18
N ARG A 55 -7.11 19.22 -2.59
CA ARG A 55 -6.12 18.54 -3.44
C ARG A 55 -5.48 17.39 -2.67
N PRO A 56 -5.57 16.14 -3.16
CA PRO A 56 -4.96 15.02 -2.48
C PRO A 56 -3.43 15.05 -2.61
N SER A 57 -2.77 14.42 -1.64
CA SER A 57 -1.31 14.21 -1.57
C SER A 57 -1.01 12.73 -1.57
N LEU A 58 0.19 12.36 -2.05
CA LEU A 58 0.66 10.97 -2.05
C LEU A 58 0.89 10.45 -0.64
N SER A 59 1.71 11.16 0.13
CA SER A 59 2.01 10.77 1.51
C SER A 59 0.96 11.29 2.48
N PHE A 60 0.63 10.44 3.44
CA PHE A 60 -0.17 10.75 4.62
C PHE A 60 0.58 10.21 5.86
N SER A 61 0.96 11.11 6.77
CA SER A 61 1.72 10.79 7.97
C SER A 61 0.82 10.64 9.20
N TYR A 62 1.25 9.79 10.15
CA TYR A 62 0.69 9.74 11.49
C TYR A 62 0.81 11.14 12.14
N GLY A 63 -0.32 11.78 12.45
CA GLY A 63 -0.37 13.15 12.99
C GLY A 63 -0.91 14.21 12.02
N MET A 64 -1.15 13.87 10.75
CA MET A 64 -2.01 14.70 9.90
C MET A 64 -3.45 14.51 10.38
N GLU A 65 -3.97 15.46 11.15
CA GLU A 65 -5.35 15.39 11.64
C GLU A 65 -6.32 15.50 10.46
N VAL A 66 -7.25 14.54 10.41
CA VAL A 66 -8.44 14.67 9.57
C VAL A 66 -9.43 15.49 10.38
N ASP A 67 -9.54 16.78 10.03
CA ASP A 67 -10.46 17.70 10.71
C ASP A 67 -11.89 17.17 10.59
N SER A 68 -12.42 16.72 11.72
CA SER A 68 -13.73 16.10 11.86
C SER A 68 -14.89 17.07 11.62
N GLY A 69 -14.63 18.39 11.65
CA GLY A 69 -15.62 19.41 11.31
C GLY A 69 -15.71 19.74 9.82
N ASN A 70 -14.73 19.35 9.01
CA ASN A 70 -14.55 19.88 7.65
C ASN A 70 -14.28 18.82 6.58
N THR A 71 -13.99 17.57 6.97
CA THR A 71 -13.78 16.45 6.03
C THR A 71 -15.05 15.62 5.91
N ASP A 72 -15.70 15.69 4.74
CA ASP A 72 -16.86 14.86 4.43
C ASP A 72 -16.46 13.55 3.71
N ILE A 73 -17.43 12.64 3.56
CA ILE A 73 -17.22 11.37 2.84
C ILE A 73 -16.72 11.59 1.39
N ARG A 74 -17.05 12.72 0.76
CA ARG A 74 -16.60 13.01 -0.61
C ARG A 74 -15.11 13.31 -0.65
N THR A 75 -14.61 14.06 0.33
CA THR A 75 -13.18 14.37 0.48
C THR A 75 -12.40 13.11 0.81
N LEU A 76 -12.95 12.23 1.66
CA LEU A 76 -12.40 10.90 1.91
C LEU A 76 -12.26 10.11 0.61
N ILE A 77 -13.36 9.95 -0.14
CA ILE A 77 -13.37 9.18 -1.39
C ILE A 77 -12.43 9.80 -2.42
N LEU A 78 -12.37 11.13 -2.56
CA LEU A 78 -11.48 11.81 -3.50
C LEU A 78 -10.00 11.46 -3.28
N ARG A 79 -9.56 11.43 -2.01
CA ARG A 79 -8.18 11.05 -1.67
C ARG A 79 -7.94 9.56 -1.87
N LEU A 80 -8.88 8.70 -1.48
CA LEU A 80 -8.78 7.26 -1.71
C LEU A 80 -8.70 6.93 -3.20
N ASP A 81 -9.47 7.62 -4.02
CA ASP A 81 -9.48 7.54 -5.47
C ASP A 81 -8.13 7.89 -6.09
N TYR A 82 -7.53 8.99 -5.64
CA TYR A 82 -6.19 9.40 -6.06
C TYR A 82 -5.14 8.36 -5.67
N LEU A 83 -5.11 7.95 -4.40
CA LEU A 83 -4.14 6.98 -3.89
C LEU A 83 -4.27 5.63 -4.60
N TYR A 84 -5.50 5.19 -4.86
CA TYR A 84 -5.75 3.99 -5.66
C TYR A 84 -5.20 4.11 -7.07
N CYS A 85 -5.43 5.23 -7.76
CA CYS A 85 -4.87 5.44 -9.10
C CYS A 85 -3.34 5.37 -9.09
N VAL A 86 -2.67 6.00 -8.13
CA VAL A 86 -1.21 5.89 -7.97
C VAL A 86 -0.81 4.43 -7.78
N THR A 87 -1.43 3.71 -6.84
CA THR A 87 -1.15 2.29 -6.60
C THR A 87 -1.35 1.45 -7.87
N ALA A 88 -2.48 1.61 -8.55
CA ALA A 88 -2.83 0.82 -9.72
C ALA A 88 -1.92 1.10 -10.92
N ILE A 89 -1.53 2.35 -11.14
CA ILE A 89 -0.60 2.73 -12.22
C ILE A 89 0.78 2.14 -11.94
N HIS A 90 1.32 2.39 -10.75
CA HIS A 90 2.71 2.09 -10.47
C HIS A 90 2.99 0.62 -10.14
N ARG A 91 2.01 -0.11 -9.61
CA ARG A 91 2.13 -1.56 -9.35
C ARG A 91 2.34 -2.36 -10.63
N ALA A 92 1.92 -1.84 -11.79
CA ALA A 92 2.20 -2.47 -13.08
C ALA A 92 3.71 -2.63 -13.34
N GLY A 93 4.55 -1.76 -12.75
CA GLY A 93 6.02 -1.84 -12.83
C GLY A 93 6.61 -3.16 -12.33
N ASN A 94 5.95 -3.87 -11.41
CA ASN A 94 6.39 -5.20 -10.95
C ASN A 94 6.52 -6.21 -12.10
N ARG A 95 5.78 -6.02 -13.20
CA ARG A 95 5.86 -6.90 -14.38
C ARG A 95 7.20 -6.80 -15.12
N CYS A 96 7.96 -5.74 -14.88
CA CYS A 96 9.28 -5.55 -15.47
C CYS A 96 10.41 -6.14 -14.61
N LEU A 97 10.11 -6.70 -13.43
CA LEU A 97 11.13 -7.36 -12.61
C LEU A 97 11.65 -8.64 -13.28
N GLY A 98 12.96 -8.87 -13.20
CA GLY A 98 13.59 -10.11 -13.69
C GLY A 98 13.75 -10.20 -15.21
N THR A 99 13.28 -9.23 -15.97
CA THR A 99 13.62 -9.12 -17.39
C THR A 99 15.03 -8.55 -17.52
N SER A 100 15.90 -9.27 -18.21
CA SER A 100 17.27 -8.86 -18.56
C SER A 100 17.28 -7.59 -19.43
N MET A 101 17.03 -6.43 -18.82
CA MET A 101 17.14 -5.12 -19.47
C MET A 101 18.40 -4.46 -18.92
N SER A 102 19.47 -4.49 -19.71
CA SER A 102 20.84 -4.12 -19.33
C SER A 102 21.06 -2.61 -19.20
N SER A 103 20.13 -1.86 -18.62
CA SER A 103 20.26 -0.42 -18.39
C SER A 103 19.86 -0.05 -16.96
N ASP A 104 20.83 0.41 -16.18
CA ASP A 104 20.68 0.87 -14.80
C ASP A 104 19.53 1.88 -14.60
N GLY A 105 19.24 2.70 -15.62
CA GLY A 105 18.15 3.68 -15.57
C GLY A 105 16.75 3.05 -15.54
N ILE A 106 16.55 1.91 -16.20
CA ILE A 106 15.27 1.22 -16.25
C ILE A 106 14.98 0.54 -14.91
N GLU A 107 15.97 -0.14 -14.33
CA GLU A 107 15.83 -0.77 -13.01
C GLU A 107 15.52 0.27 -11.93
N SER A 108 16.19 1.43 -11.97
CA SER A 108 15.90 2.54 -11.08
C SER A 108 14.47 3.08 -11.25
N ALA A 109 13.97 3.19 -12.49
CA ALA A 109 12.61 3.63 -12.76
C ALA A 109 11.56 2.63 -12.25
N ILE A 110 11.80 1.33 -12.42
CA ILE A 110 10.94 0.25 -11.91
C ILE A 110 10.90 0.29 -10.38
N ALA A 111 12.06 0.35 -9.72
CA ALA A 111 12.16 0.43 -8.27
C ALA A 111 11.42 1.67 -7.73
N THR A 112 11.58 2.82 -8.39
CA THR A 112 10.86 4.06 -8.04
C THR A 112 9.35 3.88 -8.17
N SER A 113 8.88 3.27 -9.27
CA SER A 113 7.47 2.98 -9.48
C SER A 113 6.92 2.08 -8.35
N ILE A 114 7.60 0.98 -8.04
CA ILE A 114 7.18 0.07 -6.96
C ILE A 114 7.11 0.82 -5.62
N ALA A 115 8.11 1.64 -5.30
CA ALA A 115 8.11 2.45 -4.09
C ALA A 115 6.92 3.42 -4.01
N LEU A 116 6.52 4.04 -5.12
CA LEU A 116 5.33 4.91 -5.19
C LEU A 116 4.04 4.12 -4.93
N ALA A 117 3.89 2.92 -5.51
CA ALA A 117 2.72 2.07 -5.27
C ALA A 117 2.60 1.63 -3.81
N VAL A 118 3.73 1.30 -3.19
CA VAL A 118 3.77 0.92 -1.77
C VAL A 118 3.46 2.11 -0.88
N GLU A 119 4.01 3.29 -1.15
CA GLU A 119 3.76 4.50 -0.35
C GLU A 119 2.30 4.98 -0.46
N ALA A 120 1.70 4.92 -1.65
CA ALA A 120 0.27 5.18 -1.83
C ALA A 120 -0.60 4.20 -1.05
N SER A 121 -0.21 2.92 -1.00
CA SER A 121 -0.91 1.88 -0.25
C SER A 121 -0.80 2.09 1.27
N ARG A 122 0.39 2.43 1.77
CA ARG A 122 0.59 2.81 3.19
C ARG A 122 -0.27 4.01 3.56
N SER A 123 -0.25 5.04 2.71
CA SER A 123 -1.04 6.25 2.91
C SER A 123 -2.55 5.98 2.88
N THR A 124 -2.99 5.03 2.06
CA THR A 124 -4.39 4.57 2.05
C THR A 124 -4.78 3.98 3.41
N LEU A 125 -3.99 3.03 3.94
CA LEU A 125 -4.30 2.41 5.24
C LEU A 125 -4.27 3.43 6.38
N ARG A 126 -3.24 4.26 6.47
CA ARG A 126 -3.13 5.31 7.50
C ARG A 126 -4.27 6.33 7.40
N TYR A 127 -4.67 6.70 6.20
CA TYR A 127 -5.76 7.65 6.01
C TYR A 127 -7.10 7.07 6.45
N LEU A 128 -7.36 5.79 6.16
CA LEU A 128 -8.55 5.10 6.66
C LEU A 128 -8.57 4.98 8.19
N GLN A 129 -7.41 4.74 8.81
CA GLN A 129 -7.27 4.77 10.28
C GLN A 129 -7.57 6.14 10.87
N ALA A 130 -7.07 7.22 10.26
CA ALA A 130 -7.29 8.58 10.76
C ALA A 130 -8.72 9.08 10.50
N ALA A 131 -9.34 8.64 9.39
CA ALA A 131 -10.71 8.98 9.01
C ALA A 131 -11.77 8.07 9.65
N TYR A 132 -11.41 7.30 10.68
CA TYR A 132 -12.29 6.34 11.35
C TYR A 132 -13.64 6.96 11.77
N HIS A 133 -13.64 8.21 12.23
CA HIS A 133 -14.85 8.94 12.63
C HIS A 133 -15.76 9.34 11.46
N ILE A 134 -15.24 9.40 10.23
CA ILE A 134 -16.00 9.70 9.01
C ILE A 134 -16.62 8.41 8.46
N THR A 135 -15.88 7.31 8.57
CA THR A 135 -16.38 6.00 8.19
C THR A 135 -17.45 5.58 9.18
N ASN A 136 -18.68 5.39 8.70
CA ASN A 136 -19.78 4.95 9.53
C ASN A 136 -20.15 3.49 9.25
N GLU A 137 -21.07 2.99 10.07
CA GLU A 137 -21.77 1.74 9.84
C GLU A 137 -22.48 1.82 8.46
N GLY A 138 -22.04 1.01 7.50
CA GLY A 138 -22.54 1.03 6.11
C GLY A 138 -21.56 1.55 5.05
N SER A 139 -20.43 2.16 5.44
CA SER A 139 -19.38 2.59 4.51
C SER A 139 -18.53 1.43 3.95
N PHE A 140 -18.72 0.20 4.45
CA PHE A 140 -17.90 -0.96 4.11
C PHE A 140 -17.73 -1.17 2.61
N TRP A 141 -18.83 -1.29 1.86
CA TRP A 141 -18.77 -1.58 0.42
C TRP A 141 -18.18 -0.44 -0.40
N LEU A 142 -18.25 0.79 0.09
CA LEU A 142 -17.62 1.95 -0.57
C LEU A 142 -16.10 1.94 -0.39
N ILE A 143 -15.60 1.40 0.72
CA ILE A 143 -14.19 1.53 1.13
C ILE A 143 -13.38 0.25 0.88
N ILE A 144 -14.04 -0.91 0.96
CA ILE A 144 -13.36 -2.21 1.02
C ILE A 144 -12.44 -2.47 -0.17
N PHE A 145 -12.80 -1.99 -1.36
CA PHE A 145 -11.95 -2.13 -2.54
C PHE A 145 -10.59 -1.41 -2.40
N TYR A 146 -10.57 -0.20 -1.84
CA TYR A 146 -9.34 0.56 -1.57
C TYR A 146 -8.49 -0.15 -0.52
N LEU A 147 -9.14 -0.60 0.55
CA LEU A 147 -8.50 -1.33 1.64
C LEU A 147 -7.83 -2.61 1.14
N LEU A 148 -8.56 -3.45 0.41
CA LEU A 148 -8.04 -4.70 -0.16
C LEU A 148 -6.88 -4.44 -1.12
N THR A 149 -6.99 -3.46 -2.00
CA THR A 149 -5.93 -3.14 -2.97
C THR A 149 -4.65 -2.72 -2.27
N ALA A 150 -4.75 -1.88 -1.24
CA ALA A 150 -3.60 -1.45 -0.44
C ALA A 150 -2.99 -2.63 0.34
N SER A 151 -3.81 -3.46 0.99
CA SER A 151 -3.35 -4.63 1.75
C SER A 151 -2.61 -5.63 0.86
N VAL A 152 -3.16 -5.99 -0.30
CA VAL A 152 -2.49 -6.89 -1.25
C VAL A 152 -1.15 -6.30 -1.69
N THR A 153 -1.10 -5.01 -2.00
CA THR A 153 0.13 -4.36 -2.47
C THR A 153 1.21 -4.38 -1.38
N ILE A 154 0.85 -4.09 -0.13
CA ILE A 154 1.78 -4.13 1.01
C ILE A 154 2.25 -5.56 1.29
N SER A 155 1.33 -6.54 1.36
CA SER A 155 1.68 -7.94 1.60
C SER A 155 2.61 -8.49 0.51
N CYS A 156 2.31 -8.24 -0.78
CA CYS A 156 3.21 -8.65 -1.86
C CYS A 156 4.59 -8.00 -1.71
N ASN A 157 4.67 -6.71 -1.41
CA ASN A 157 5.96 -6.05 -1.22
C ASN A 157 6.78 -6.63 -0.05
N ILE A 158 6.11 -7.01 1.05
CA ILE A 158 6.76 -7.71 2.18
C ILE A 158 7.26 -9.09 1.74
N ILE A 159 6.45 -9.86 1.02
CA ILE A 159 6.80 -11.20 0.54
C ILE A 159 8.00 -11.13 -0.41
N ASP A 160 7.99 -10.18 -1.34
CA ASP A 160 9.05 -10.01 -2.33
C ASP A 160 10.34 -9.47 -1.69
N ASN A 161 10.23 -8.62 -0.66
CA ASN A 161 11.37 -7.92 -0.05
C ASN A 161 11.30 -7.92 1.50
N PRO A 162 11.36 -9.09 2.17
CA PRO A 162 11.07 -9.16 3.61
C PRO A 162 12.20 -8.56 4.48
N ALA A 163 13.38 -8.32 3.89
CA ALA A 163 14.53 -7.73 4.56
C ALA A 163 14.49 -6.19 4.63
N LEU A 164 13.54 -5.54 3.95
CA LEU A 164 13.45 -4.08 3.96
C LEU A 164 13.15 -3.58 5.39
N PRO A 165 13.81 -2.50 5.85
CA PRO A 165 13.54 -1.92 7.18
C PRO A 165 12.05 -1.52 7.38
N SER A 166 11.35 -1.20 6.29
CA SER A 166 9.94 -0.87 6.31
C SER A 166 9.02 -2.08 6.49
N ALA A 167 9.47 -3.31 6.23
CA ALA A 167 8.63 -4.51 6.21
C ALA A 167 7.93 -4.76 7.56
N VAL A 168 8.61 -4.50 8.68
CA VAL A 168 8.02 -4.62 10.03
C VAL A 168 6.92 -3.59 10.24
N HIS A 169 7.14 -2.33 9.83
CA HIS A 169 6.14 -1.27 9.96
C HIS A 169 4.93 -1.51 9.04
N ASP A 170 5.19 -2.04 7.85
CA ASP A 170 4.18 -2.42 6.87
C ASP A 170 3.32 -3.59 7.37
N TYR A 171 3.93 -4.56 8.05
CA TYR A 171 3.22 -5.65 8.72
C TYR A 171 2.33 -5.15 9.86
N GLU A 172 2.79 -4.22 10.69
CA GLU A 172 1.95 -3.63 11.73
C GLU A 172 0.76 -2.86 11.14
N LEU A 173 0.94 -2.14 10.02
CA LEU A 173 -0.19 -1.51 9.31
C LEU A 173 -1.22 -2.54 8.82
N LEU A 174 -0.78 -3.71 8.34
CA LEU A 174 -1.68 -4.77 7.90
C LEU A 174 -2.48 -5.37 9.07
N LYS A 175 -1.88 -5.49 10.26
CA LYS A 175 -2.54 -6.04 11.45
C LYS A 175 -3.72 -5.20 11.94
N ASP A 176 -3.74 -3.91 11.63
CA ASP A 176 -4.85 -3.02 11.99
C ASP A 176 -6.06 -3.14 11.03
N VAL A 177 -5.87 -3.73 9.84
CA VAL A 177 -6.91 -3.83 8.80
C VAL A 177 -8.17 -4.57 9.26
N PRO A 178 -8.10 -5.72 9.98
CA PRO A 178 -9.29 -6.37 10.52
C PRO A 178 -10.12 -5.46 11.44
N GLY A 179 -9.47 -4.61 12.23
CA GLY A 179 -10.14 -3.63 13.09
C GLY A 179 -10.94 -2.61 12.27
N LEU A 180 -10.36 -2.09 11.19
CA LEU A 180 -11.05 -1.19 10.26
C LEU A 180 -12.25 -1.88 9.60
N MET A 181 -12.09 -3.13 9.15
CA MET A 181 -13.17 -3.90 8.55
C MET A 181 -14.32 -4.13 9.52
N TYR A 182 -14.00 -4.45 10.78
CA TYR A 182 -15.00 -4.65 11.83
C TYR A 182 -15.79 -3.36 12.08
N HIS A 183 -15.10 -2.22 12.21
CA HIS A 183 -15.72 -0.92 12.42
C HIS A 183 -16.76 -0.56 11.36
N MET A 184 -16.44 -0.79 10.10
CA MET A 184 -17.34 -0.43 8.99
C MET A 184 -18.52 -1.40 8.84
N SER A 185 -18.53 -2.53 9.55
CA SER A 185 -19.43 -3.68 9.34
C SER A 185 -20.38 -3.98 10.50
N THR A 186 -20.52 -3.08 11.48
CA THR A 186 -21.17 -3.35 12.78
C THR A 186 -22.68 -3.59 12.78
N HIS A 187 -23.38 -3.52 11.64
CA HIS A 187 -24.82 -3.79 11.55
C HIS A 187 -25.18 -5.27 11.32
N ASP A 188 -26.39 -5.64 11.74
CA ASP A 188 -27.04 -6.90 11.38
C ASP A 188 -27.16 -7.02 9.85
N THR A 189 -26.26 -7.81 9.27
CA THR A 189 -26.26 -8.10 7.83
C THR A 189 -27.10 -9.33 7.55
N GLU A 190 -27.77 -9.32 6.39
CA GLU A 190 -28.36 -10.53 5.82
C GLU A 190 -27.31 -11.65 5.73
N PRO A 191 -27.74 -12.93 5.79
CA PRO A 191 -26.82 -14.07 5.81
C PRO A 191 -25.84 -14.08 4.63
N GLU A 192 -26.28 -13.69 3.44
CA GLU A 192 -25.42 -13.63 2.24
C GLU A 192 -24.37 -12.53 2.36
N GLU A 193 -24.74 -11.33 2.81
CA GLU A 193 -23.81 -10.23 3.00
C GLU A 193 -22.76 -10.57 4.09
N ARG A 194 -23.19 -11.28 5.14
CA ARG A 194 -22.28 -11.80 6.18
C ARG A 194 -21.22 -12.72 5.60
N LEU A 195 -21.66 -13.68 4.76
CA LEU A 195 -20.76 -14.64 4.11
C LEU A 195 -19.71 -13.93 3.24
N HIS A 196 -20.11 -12.92 2.45
CA HIS A 196 -19.16 -12.16 1.64
C HIS A 196 -18.15 -11.40 2.51
N LYS A 197 -18.61 -10.78 3.60
CA LYS A 197 -17.71 -10.09 4.56
C LYS A 197 -16.74 -11.07 5.23
N ASP A 198 -17.20 -12.28 5.56
CA ASP A 198 -16.36 -13.34 6.12
C ASP A 198 -15.27 -13.80 5.15
N HIS A 199 -15.59 -14.00 3.88
CA HIS A 199 -14.59 -14.33 2.86
C HIS A 199 -13.52 -13.25 2.73
N LEU A 200 -13.92 -11.96 2.74
CA LEU A 200 -12.97 -10.86 2.67
C LEU A 200 -12.09 -10.77 3.93
N ARG A 201 -12.65 -11.03 5.12
CA ARG A 201 -11.89 -11.10 6.36
C ARG A 201 -10.87 -12.24 6.35
N SER A 202 -11.28 -13.43 5.89
CA SER A 202 -10.40 -14.58 5.73
C SER A 202 -9.26 -14.25 4.77
N PHE A 203 -9.57 -13.65 3.63
CA PHE A 203 -8.54 -13.26 2.66
C PHE A 203 -7.53 -12.25 3.24
N ILE A 204 -7.98 -11.23 3.97
CA ILE A 204 -7.06 -10.32 4.69
C ILE A 204 -6.20 -11.07 5.70
N LYS A 205 -6.77 -12.04 6.43
CA LYS A 205 -6.01 -12.86 7.37
C LYS A 205 -4.91 -13.64 6.65
N ASP A 206 -5.22 -14.26 5.52
CA ASP A 206 -4.24 -15.01 4.72
C ASP A 206 -3.09 -14.10 4.24
N LEU A 207 -3.39 -12.85 3.87
CA LEU A 207 -2.39 -11.85 3.50
C LEU A 207 -1.48 -11.45 4.67
N ILE A 208 -2.02 -11.36 5.89
CA ILE A 208 -1.26 -11.04 7.11
C ILE A 208 -0.36 -12.22 7.47
N ASP A 209 -0.90 -13.44 7.48
CA ASP A 209 -0.15 -14.66 7.80
C ASP A 209 1.01 -14.88 6.81
N ALA A 210 0.78 -14.64 5.51
CA ALA A 210 1.81 -14.75 4.49
C ALA A 210 2.94 -13.73 4.69
N ALA A 211 2.60 -12.48 5.04
CA ALA A 211 3.58 -11.43 5.34
C ALA A 211 4.40 -11.77 6.61
N GLU A 212 3.75 -12.27 7.66
CA GLU A 212 4.41 -12.72 8.89
C GLU A 212 5.40 -13.85 8.64
N TYR A 213 4.98 -14.84 7.86
CA TYR A 213 5.83 -15.97 7.46
C TYR A 213 7.07 -15.48 6.71
N ALA A 214 6.90 -14.57 5.75
CA ALA A 214 8.01 -14.00 4.98
C ALA A 214 9.05 -13.32 5.88
N ILE A 215 8.61 -12.46 6.82
CA ILE A 215 9.48 -11.76 7.77
C ILE A 215 10.19 -12.74 8.71
N SER A 216 9.46 -13.72 9.25
CA SER A 216 10.00 -14.70 10.20
C SER A 216 11.06 -15.60 9.55
N SER A 217 10.83 -16.00 8.29
CA SER A 217 11.76 -16.84 7.53
C SER A 217 13.15 -16.22 7.32
N ILE A 218 13.26 -14.88 7.33
CA ILE A 218 14.55 -14.18 7.27
C ILE A 218 15.25 -14.18 8.63
N ARG A 219 14.49 -13.99 9.72
CA ARG A 219 15.04 -13.98 11.09
C ARG A 219 15.67 -15.33 11.44
N GLU A 220 15.02 -16.42 11.05
CA GLU A 220 15.57 -17.78 11.23
C GLU A 220 16.84 -18.03 10.40
N LYS A 221 16.95 -17.40 9.22
CA LYS A 221 18.16 -17.46 8.37
C LYS A 221 19.31 -16.56 8.82
N THR A 222 19.07 -15.65 9.78
CA THR A 222 20.07 -14.70 10.28
C THR A 222 20.30 -14.83 11.80
N PRO A 223 20.75 -15.99 12.33
CA PRO A 223 20.88 -16.17 13.78
C PRO A 223 22.19 -15.64 14.41
N SER A 224 23.07 -14.92 13.69
CA SER A 224 24.37 -14.51 14.22
C SER A 224 24.72 -13.05 13.94
N LEU A 225 24.53 -12.19 14.95
CA LEU A 225 25.36 -11.00 15.27
C LEU A 225 25.02 -10.40 16.66
N GLN A 226 24.49 -11.20 17.59
CA GLN A 226 24.41 -10.85 19.01
C GLN A 226 24.97 -12.02 19.82
N ASN A 227 26.30 -12.06 19.96
CA ASN A 227 27.05 -12.70 21.04
C ASN A 227 28.54 -12.55 20.71
N ASP A 228 29.08 -11.34 20.92
CA ASP A 228 30.52 -11.12 21.09
C ASP A 228 30.69 -9.87 21.96
N ASP A 229 30.35 -10.02 23.24
CA ASP A 229 30.80 -9.14 24.32
C ASP A 229 31.03 -10.00 25.56
N HIS A 230 32.06 -10.86 25.50
CA HIS A 230 32.79 -11.32 26.68
C HIS A 230 34.16 -11.87 26.26
N ILE A 231 35.06 -10.96 25.85
CA ILE A 231 36.49 -11.22 26.02
C ILE A 231 36.81 -10.85 27.47
N ASN A 232 36.79 -11.85 28.35
CA ASN A 232 37.44 -11.77 29.65
C ASN A 232 38.94 -11.64 29.41
N MET A 233 39.47 -10.45 29.65
CA MET A 233 40.91 -10.23 29.72
C MET A 233 41.36 -10.53 31.16
N ASP A 234 41.85 -11.75 31.35
CA ASP A 234 42.65 -12.12 32.51
C ASP A 234 43.90 -11.23 32.56
N ILE A 235 43.95 -10.32 33.55
CA ILE A 235 45.21 -9.79 34.06
C ILE A 235 45.33 -10.25 35.50
N HIS A 236 46.14 -11.28 35.67
CA HIS A 236 46.83 -11.60 36.90
C HIS A 236 47.59 -10.36 37.38
N ASP A 237 47.20 -9.82 38.53
CA ASP A 237 48.14 -9.08 39.39
C ASP A 237 48.00 -9.58 40.82
N GLY A 238 48.97 -10.42 41.18
CA GLY A 238 49.27 -10.79 42.54
C GLY A 238 50.73 -10.47 42.84
N LEU A 239 50.91 -9.65 43.87
CA LEU A 239 51.99 -9.68 44.87
C LEU A 239 53.22 -8.77 44.70
N SER A 240 53.28 -7.78 45.61
CA SER A 240 54.29 -7.64 46.69
C SER A 240 55.29 -6.49 46.63
N PHE A 241 55.36 -5.83 47.81
CA PHE A 241 56.27 -4.79 48.33
C PHE A 241 56.04 -3.33 47.92
#